data_AF-A0A7R9FIR6-F1
#
_entry.id   AF-A0A7R9FIR6-F1
#
_cell.length_a   1.000
_cell.length_b   1.000
_cell.length_c   1.000
_cell.angle_alpha   90.00
_cell.angle_beta   90.00
_cell.angle_gamma   90.00
#
_symmetry.space_group_name_H-M   'P 1'
#
loop_
_entity.id
_entity.type
_entity.pdbx_description
1 polymer ?
#
loop_
_entity_poly.entity_id
_entity_poly.type
_entity_poly.pdbx_seq_one_letter_code
_entity_poly.pdbx_strand_id
1 'polypeptide(L)'
;MNQSSRLLLPPLSVRGMKKLDRTMFIKQISVPWLEIDACKVGKAMKNLKKYVLKFEKFKSLQTIAPSTNELVTINEERPAISNPLTENNTKKKIILNPLLVISFNSLDENHRIELENINISKENLHFSELTLTYDNWGAVEVLKSILPEDQDSVTSYSLIGHIAHVNLRSHVLDYKSVIGEVLLDKVKGVKTVVNKIDIIDSKYRNFQMEILCGENNMIVEVRENHCIYTFDFSLVYWNPRLCTEHERIVEMLKEGDILYDVCAGVILLQRKSAPNVERNKVSSYVQAYNKDARIFIENDVKNHILLSWQNVKYSESIMHITINLPAMAVTFLQSFVGLFTTEEMYAHVIKNYPIVHVYCFVKGDNPNAQAQKLVEENLGYYLTDNLKEIFLVRNVSTNKNMMRVSFVLNQNVLSGNTIGKCSTNLTEESPFEPSKKKFRLLRMGKQKGTNKHKAVKNVFKVAGAKSLKLKHKAKAVSGQLKKLNEMNRKKTEEVDGQLADLRTRLLQNVSSEGEKNNKKCAVIIKETKPDIEPVASETLTKLCEMQM
;
A
#
# COMPACT_ATOMS: atom_id res chain seq x y z
N MET A 1 29.60 -2.65 -14.28
CA MET A 1 29.46 -4.02 -13.73
C MET A 1 30.32 -4.96 -14.56
N ASN A 2 31.17 -5.80 -13.94
CA ASN A 2 32.04 -6.75 -14.64
C ASN A 2 31.22 -7.84 -15.36
N GLN A 3 31.71 -8.37 -16.50
CA GLN A 3 31.02 -9.40 -17.29
C GLN A 3 30.61 -10.63 -16.46
N SER A 4 31.42 -11.07 -15.50
CA SER A 4 31.12 -12.19 -14.60
C SER A 4 29.86 -11.99 -13.76
N SER A 5 29.51 -10.74 -13.41
CA SER A 5 28.32 -10.44 -12.60
C SER A 5 26.98 -10.59 -13.35
N ARG A 6 27.00 -10.69 -14.69
CA ARG A 6 25.78 -10.81 -15.53
C ARG A 6 25.53 -12.22 -16.05
N LEU A 7 26.35 -13.21 -15.67
CA LEU A 7 26.23 -14.59 -16.18
C LEU A 7 24.82 -15.16 -15.96
N LEU A 8 24.23 -14.91 -14.79
CA LEU A 8 22.91 -15.43 -14.42
C LEU A 8 21.74 -14.49 -14.77
N LEU A 9 22.01 -13.32 -15.34
CA LEU A 9 20.98 -12.38 -15.80
C LEU A 9 20.52 -12.70 -17.24
N PRO A 10 19.32 -12.26 -17.64
CA PRO A 10 18.88 -12.34 -19.04
C PRO A 10 19.90 -11.75 -20.04
N PRO A 11 19.87 -12.18 -21.33
CA PRO A 11 20.75 -11.67 -22.37
C PRO A 11 20.69 -10.14 -22.53
N LEU A 12 21.82 -9.52 -22.89
CA LEU A 12 21.86 -8.08 -23.16
C LEU A 12 21.07 -7.66 -24.40
N SER A 13 20.88 -8.59 -25.34
CA SER A 13 20.12 -8.39 -26.57
C SER A 13 18.66 -8.03 -26.33
N VAL A 14 18.09 -8.32 -25.15
CA VAL A 14 16.70 -7.96 -24.83
C VAL A 14 16.52 -6.49 -24.44
N ARG A 15 17.61 -5.73 -24.28
CA ARG A 15 17.57 -4.32 -23.89
C ARG A 15 16.84 -3.49 -24.96
N GLY A 16 15.93 -2.64 -24.52
CA GLY A 16 15.15 -1.76 -25.39
C GLY A 16 13.97 -2.45 -26.09
N MET A 17 13.72 -3.74 -25.82
CA MET A 17 12.59 -4.48 -26.36
C MET A 17 11.25 -3.82 -25.97
N LYS A 18 10.43 -3.45 -26.95
CA LYS A 18 9.10 -2.81 -26.74
C LYS A 18 7.91 -3.77 -26.80
N LYS A 19 8.11 -4.94 -27.44
CA LYS A 19 7.14 -6.03 -27.56
C LYS A 19 7.81 -7.31 -27.08
N LEU A 20 7.16 -8.09 -26.22
CA LEU A 20 7.79 -9.24 -25.60
C LEU A 20 8.08 -10.35 -26.61
N ASP A 21 9.36 -10.65 -26.83
CA ASP A 21 9.82 -11.84 -27.54
C ASP A 21 10.56 -12.76 -26.57
N ARG A 22 9.91 -13.86 -26.19
CA ARG A 22 10.42 -14.84 -25.22
C ARG A 22 11.62 -15.62 -25.77
N THR A 23 11.76 -15.72 -27.10
CA THR A 23 12.86 -16.47 -27.74
C THR A 23 14.20 -15.74 -27.60
N MET A 24 14.17 -14.41 -27.48
CA MET A 24 15.36 -13.58 -27.25
C MET A 24 15.98 -13.75 -25.85
N PHE A 25 15.33 -14.50 -24.96
CA PHE A 25 15.83 -14.81 -23.62
C PHE A 25 16.67 -16.10 -23.56
N ILE A 26 16.82 -16.82 -24.67
CA ILE A 26 17.65 -18.03 -24.70
C ILE A 26 19.10 -17.66 -24.38
N LYS A 27 19.69 -18.34 -23.38
CA LYS A 27 21.07 -18.13 -22.95
C LYS A 27 21.71 -19.44 -22.56
N GLN A 28 22.84 -19.77 -23.18
CA GLN A 28 23.65 -20.91 -22.75
C GLN A 28 24.68 -20.45 -21.71
N ILE A 29 24.80 -21.22 -20.64
CA ILE A 29 25.80 -21.01 -19.59
C ILE A 29 26.45 -22.33 -19.19
N SER A 30 27.75 -22.31 -18.96
CA SER A 30 28.45 -23.44 -18.35
C SER A 30 28.18 -23.45 -16.85
N VAL A 31 27.72 -24.60 -16.32
CA VAL A 31 27.41 -24.75 -14.90
C VAL A 31 28.18 -25.92 -14.27
N PRO A 32 28.75 -25.73 -13.07
CA PRO A 32 29.28 -26.81 -12.25
C PRO A 32 28.14 -27.70 -11.73
N TRP A 33 28.37 -28.99 -11.64
CA TRP A 33 27.46 -29.92 -10.98
C TRP A 33 28.19 -31.09 -10.32
N LEU A 34 27.63 -31.59 -9.21
CA LEU A 34 28.17 -32.73 -8.48
C LEU A 34 27.38 -34.00 -8.78
N GLU A 35 28.09 -35.08 -9.07
CA GLU A 35 27.56 -36.44 -9.11
C GLU A 35 27.57 -37.06 -7.71
N ILE A 36 26.41 -37.49 -7.21
CA ILE A 36 26.23 -37.95 -5.82
C ILE A 36 25.29 -39.16 -5.78
N ASP A 37 25.62 -40.18 -5.01
CA ASP A 37 24.73 -41.32 -4.77
C ASP A 37 23.43 -40.85 -4.08
N ALA A 38 22.28 -41.36 -4.52
CA ALA A 38 20.97 -40.91 -4.01
C ALA A 38 20.86 -41.00 -2.47
N CYS A 39 21.47 -42.01 -1.84
CA CYS A 39 21.49 -42.19 -0.39
C CYS A 39 22.27 -41.10 0.36
N LYS A 40 23.22 -40.41 -0.31
CA LYS A 40 24.08 -39.37 0.27
C LYS A 40 23.57 -37.95 0.07
N VAL A 41 22.59 -37.74 -0.82
CA VAL A 41 22.06 -36.40 -1.16
C VAL A 41 21.62 -35.62 0.07
N GLY A 42 20.92 -36.26 1.01
CA GLY A 42 20.46 -35.60 2.23
C GLY A 42 21.60 -35.05 3.10
N LYS A 43 22.72 -35.79 3.21
CA LYS A 43 23.92 -35.36 3.94
C LYS A 43 24.65 -34.26 3.17
N ALA A 44 24.89 -34.45 1.87
CA ALA A 44 25.57 -33.48 1.03
C ALA A 44 24.84 -32.12 0.97
N MET A 45 23.51 -32.14 0.93
CA MET A 45 22.70 -30.91 0.86
C MET A 45 22.80 -30.02 2.10
N LYS A 46 23.17 -30.55 3.27
CA LYS A 46 23.44 -29.72 4.46
C LYS A 46 24.55 -28.69 4.20
N ASN A 47 25.57 -29.10 3.44
CA ASN A 47 26.73 -28.28 3.11
C ASN A 47 26.60 -27.56 1.76
N LEU A 48 25.81 -28.12 0.83
CA LEU A 48 25.67 -27.59 -0.53
C LEU A 48 24.55 -26.56 -0.71
N LYS A 49 23.58 -26.45 0.22
CA LYS A 49 22.37 -25.62 0.06
C LYS A 49 22.62 -24.16 -0.37
N LYS A 50 23.73 -23.56 0.06
CA LYS A 50 24.09 -22.19 -0.29
C LYS A 50 24.77 -22.04 -1.66
N TYR A 51 25.33 -23.13 -2.19
CA TYR A 51 25.99 -23.17 -3.49
C TYR A 51 25.09 -23.65 -4.62
N VAL A 52 23.92 -24.23 -4.33
CA VAL A 52 22.99 -24.72 -5.34
C VAL A 52 22.49 -23.58 -6.23
N LEU A 53 22.49 -23.81 -7.55
CA LEU A 53 21.94 -22.88 -8.53
C LEU A 53 20.43 -22.75 -8.32
N LYS A 54 19.91 -21.52 -8.29
CA LYS A 54 18.47 -21.25 -8.10
C LYS A 54 17.94 -20.43 -9.26
N PHE A 55 16.89 -20.94 -9.89
CA PHE A 55 16.12 -20.27 -10.93
C PHE A 55 14.64 -20.64 -10.78
N GLU A 56 13.76 -19.81 -11.34
CA GLU A 56 12.35 -20.18 -11.45
C GLU A 56 12.17 -21.40 -12.35
N LYS A 57 11.18 -22.23 -12.01
CA LYS A 57 10.81 -23.45 -12.76
C LYS A 57 12.00 -24.40 -13.06
N PHE A 58 13.06 -24.35 -12.25
CA PHE A 58 14.28 -25.13 -12.44
C PHE A 58 14.53 -26.04 -11.24
N LYS A 59 14.78 -27.33 -11.50
CA LYS A 59 15.18 -28.31 -10.49
C LYS A 59 16.67 -28.53 -10.57
N SER A 60 17.38 -28.06 -9.54
CA SER A 60 18.84 -28.18 -9.44
C SER A 60 19.30 -29.58 -9.03
N LEU A 61 18.41 -30.36 -8.42
CA LEU A 61 18.61 -31.79 -8.16
C LEU A 61 17.91 -32.59 -9.26
N GLN A 62 18.68 -33.40 -9.99
CA GLN A 62 18.22 -34.19 -11.13
C GLN A 62 18.67 -35.65 -10.97
N THR A 63 17.91 -36.60 -11.51
CA THR A 63 18.34 -37.99 -11.55
C THR A 63 19.20 -38.21 -12.79
N ILE A 64 20.33 -38.90 -12.62
CA ILE A 64 21.17 -39.31 -13.75
C ILE A 64 20.58 -40.62 -14.28
N ALA A 65 20.15 -40.64 -15.54
CA ALA A 65 19.69 -41.87 -16.17
C ALA A 65 20.90 -42.82 -16.34
N PRO A 66 20.74 -44.13 -16.07
CA PRO A 66 21.79 -45.09 -16.36
C PRO A 66 22.04 -45.09 -17.88
N SER A 67 23.29 -44.91 -18.28
CA SER A 67 23.70 -44.95 -19.68
C SER A 67 23.38 -46.33 -20.26
N THR A 68 22.47 -46.40 -21.25
CA THR A 68 22.23 -47.60 -22.05
C THR A 68 23.43 -47.87 -22.93
N ASN A 69 24.38 -48.67 -22.44
CA ASN A 69 25.45 -49.26 -23.24
C ASN A 69 25.89 -50.64 -22.70
N GLU A 70 24.97 -51.37 -22.08
CA GLU A 70 25.07 -52.82 -21.97
C GLU A 70 24.13 -53.44 -23.00
N LEU A 71 24.71 -53.97 -24.07
CA LEU A 71 24.06 -54.87 -25.02
C LEU A 71 23.55 -56.10 -24.26
N VAL A 72 22.30 -56.06 -23.81
CA VAL A 72 21.59 -57.28 -23.44
C VAL A 72 21.06 -57.88 -24.73
N THR A 73 21.73 -58.94 -25.18
CA THR A 73 21.24 -59.85 -26.24
C THR A 73 19.80 -60.23 -25.93
N ILE A 74 18.91 -59.88 -26.86
CA ILE A 74 17.49 -60.21 -26.83
C ILE A 74 17.39 -61.70 -27.23
N ASN A 75 17.23 -62.58 -26.25
CA ASN A 75 16.59 -63.87 -26.50
C ASN A 75 15.20 -63.81 -25.86
N GLU A 76 14.20 -63.92 -26.73
CA GLU A 76 12.80 -64.06 -26.38
C GLU A 76 12.62 -65.31 -25.53
N GLU A 77 12.25 -65.15 -24.27
CA GLU A 77 11.28 -66.01 -23.57
C GLU A 77 10.92 -65.35 -22.25
N ARG A 78 9.61 -65.20 -22.03
CA ARG A 78 9.04 -64.66 -20.79
C ARG A 78 9.20 -65.71 -19.69
N PRO A 79 9.72 -65.35 -18.51
CA PRO A 79 8.99 -65.71 -17.31
C PRO A 79 8.93 -64.61 -16.25
N ALA A 80 7.98 -64.82 -15.36
CA ALA A 80 7.54 -63.96 -14.28
C ALA A 80 8.54 -63.90 -13.11
N ILE A 81 8.48 -62.77 -12.37
CA ILE A 81 8.83 -62.57 -10.95
C ILE A 81 10.22 -63.07 -10.52
N SER A 82 11.20 -62.15 -10.44
CA SER A 82 11.95 -61.81 -9.21
C SER A 82 13.28 -61.12 -9.57
N ASN A 83 13.37 -59.81 -9.29
CA ASN A 83 14.54 -59.20 -8.64
C ASN A 83 14.25 -57.71 -8.38
N PRO A 84 14.25 -57.24 -7.12
CA PRO A 84 14.32 -55.82 -6.84
C PRO A 84 15.71 -55.34 -7.24
N LEU A 85 15.81 -54.57 -8.34
CA LEU A 85 17.00 -53.77 -8.59
C LEU A 85 17.26 -52.95 -7.32
N THR A 86 18.39 -53.21 -6.68
CA THR A 86 18.82 -52.54 -5.46
C THR A 86 18.81 -51.03 -5.68
N GLU A 87 18.04 -50.29 -4.87
CA GLU A 87 17.97 -48.82 -4.89
C GLU A 87 19.34 -48.12 -4.68
N ASN A 88 20.37 -48.91 -4.33
CA ASN A 88 21.70 -48.45 -3.93
C ASN A 88 22.58 -47.87 -5.04
N ASN A 89 22.21 -47.95 -6.33
CA ASN A 89 23.08 -47.45 -7.42
C ASN A 89 22.50 -46.28 -8.22
N THR A 90 21.45 -45.63 -7.72
CA THR A 90 20.90 -44.45 -8.40
C THR A 90 21.75 -43.21 -8.12
N LYS A 91 22.38 -42.65 -9.16
CA LYS A 91 23.15 -41.40 -9.05
C LYS A 91 22.28 -40.18 -9.30
N LYS A 92 22.60 -39.09 -8.63
CA LYS A 92 21.94 -37.79 -8.70
C LYS A 92 22.94 -36.71 -9.10
N LYS A 93 22.45 -35.71 -9.83
CA LYS A 93 23.17 -34.52 -10.26
C LYS A 93 22.68 -33.33 -9.44
N ILE A 94 23.59 -32.64 -8.75
CA ILE A 94 23.31 -31.38 -8.05
C ILE A 94 23.99 -30.23 -8.78
N ILE A 95 23.21 -29.36 -9.41
CA ILE A 95 23.70 -28.22 -10.18
C ILE A 95 24.00 -27.04 -9.23
N LEU A 96 25.23 -26.54 -9.31
CA LEU A 96 25.78 -25.51 -8.45
C LEU A 96 25.85 -24.17 -9.19
N ASN A 97 25.92 -23.10 -8.42
CA ASN A 97 25.99 -21.74 -8.92
C ASN A 97 27.40 -21.47 -9.47
N PRO A 98 27.55 -21.17 -10.77
CA PRO A 98 28.86 -20.95 -11.41
C PRO A 98 29.57 -19.70 -10.91
N LEU A 99 28.86 -18.77 -10.26
CA LEU A 99 29.46 -17.59 -9.63
C LEU A 99 30.04 -17.88 -8.23
N LEU A 100 29.60 -18.98 -7.60
CA LEU A 100 30.06 -19.39 -6.28
C LEU A 100 31.04 -20.57 -6.34
N VAL A 101 30.91 -21.43 -7.35
CA VAL A 101 31.70 -22.65 -7.50
C VAL A 101 32.36 -22.65 -8.87
N ILE A 102 33.65 -22.27 -8.90
CA ILE A 102 34.46 -22.31 -10.12
C ILE A 102 35.31 -23.59 -10.14
N SER A 103 35.63 -24.11 -8.95
CA SER A 103 36.29 -25.39 -8.73
C SER A 103 35.86 -25.98 -7.38
N PHE A 104 36.25 -27.22 -7.09
CA PHE A 104 35.94 -27.84 -5.79
C PHE A 104 36.51 -27.04 -4.61
N ASN A 105 37.65 -26.37 -4.82
CA ASN A 105 38.30 -25.50 -3.83
C ASN A 105 37.55 -24.18 -3.57
N SER A 106 36.54 -23.84 -4.40
CA SER A 106 35.67 -22.69 -4.17
C SER A 106 34.65 -22.92 -3.03
N LEU A 107 34.41 -24.18 -2.64
CA LEU A 107 33.61 -24.51 -1.46
C LEU A 107 34.39 -24.18 -0.18
N ASP A 108 33.72 -23.86 0.91
CA ASP A 108 34.40 -23.59 2.19
C ASP A 108 35.12 -24.85 2.70
N GLU A 109 36.24 -24.68 3.39
CA GLU A 109 37.06 -25.78 3.93
C GLU A 109 36.23 -26.83 4.69
N ASN A 110 35.43 -26.37 5.65
CA ASN A 110 34.58 -27.25 6.46
C ASN A 110 33.56 -28.02 5.60
N HIS A 111 33.00 -27.39 4.56
CA HIS A 111 32.09 -28.07 3.66
C HIS A 111 32.79 -29.12 2.81
N ARG A 112 34.05 -28.88 2.40
CA ARG A 112 34.84 -29.86 1.65
C ARG A 112 35.16 -31.08 2.50
N ILE A 113 35.63 -30.87 3.74
CA ILE A 113 35.92 -31.97 4.68
C ILE A 113 34.67 -32.84 4.89
N GLU A 114 33.52 -32.22 5.13
CA GLU A 114 32.26 -32.94 5.33
C GLU A 114 31.77 -33.68 4.07
N LEU A 115 32.06 -33.16 2.87
CA LEU A 115 31.76 -33.83 1.61
C LEU A 115 32.73 -35.00 1.35
N GLU A 116 34.01 -34.85 1.67
CA GLU A 116 35.01 -35.90 1.56
C GLU A 116 34.73 -37.05 2.52
N ASN A 117 34.25 -36.75 3.74
CA ASN A 117 33.79 -37.75 4.72
C ASN A 117 32.64 -38.64 4.21
N ILE A 118 31.92 -38.22 3.17
CA ILE A 118 30.88 -39.01 2.50
C ILE A 118 31.29 -39.48 1.09
N ASN A 119 32.59 -39.47 0.79
CA ASN A 119 33.20 -39.85 -0.48
C ASN A 119 32.75 -38.98 -1.66
N ILE A 120 32.63 -37.67 -1.45
CA ILE A 120 32.44 -36.68 -2.53
C ILE A 120 33.69 -35.80 -2.58
N SER A 121 34.44 -35.87 -3.66
CA SER A 121 35.68 -35.13 -3.86
C SER A 121 35.64 -34.28 -5.15
N LYS A 122 36.77 -33.67 -5.49
CA LYS A 122 36.94 -32.92 -6.75
C LYS A 122 36.61 -33.74 -8.01
N GLU A 123 36.72 -35.06 -7.95
CA GLU A 123 36.48 -35.96 -9.09
C GLU A 123 34.99 -36.07 -9.43
N ASN A 124 34.12 -35.81 -8.46
CA ASN A 124 32.67 -35.79 -8.64
C ASN A 124 32.16 -34.46 -9.21
N LEU A 125 33.02 -33.46 -9.36
CA LEU A 125 32.67 -32.15 -9.91
C LEU A 125 32.85 -32.15 -11.43
N HIS A 126 31.74 -31.97 -12.12
CA HIS A 126 31.70 -31.90 -13.57
C HIS A 126 31.11 -30.56 -14.04
N PHE A 127 31.28 -30.26 -15.32
CA PHE A 127 30.70 -29.08 -15.96
C PHE A 127 29.82 -29.51 -17.12
N SER A 128 28.74 -28.79 -17.36
CA SER A 128 27.87 -29.00 -18.51
C SER A 128 27.23 -27.69 -18.93
N GLU A 129 26.88 -27.59 -20.22
CA GLU A 129 26.08 -26.48 -20.71
C GLU A 129 24.63 -26.59 -20.23
N LEU A 130 24.10 -25.47 -19.74
CA LEU A 130 22.71 -25.29 -19.34
C LEU A 130 22.09 -24.19 -20.20
N THR A 131 20.99 -24.53 -20.88
CA THR A 131 20.20 -23.54 -21.62
C THR A 131 19.15 -22.93 -20.69
N LEU A 132 19.28 -21.64 -20.41
CA LEU A 132 18.28 -20.83 -19.75
C LEU A 132 17.33 -20.23 -20.79
N THR A 133 16.07 -20.08 -20.41
CA THR A 133 14.99 -19.51 -21.22
C THR A 133 14.22 -18.47 -20.40
N TYR A 134 13.30 -17.74 -21.05
CA TYR A 134 12.45 -16.74 -20.40
C TYR A 134 11.87 -17.21 -19.06
N ASP A 135 11.47 -18.47 -18.96
CA ASP A 135 10.85 -19.09 -17.79
C ASP A 135 11.73 -19.17 -16.54
N ASN A 136 13.05 -19.03 -16.67
CA ASN A 136 13.98 -19.17 -15.56
C ASN A 136 14.16 -17.91 -14.72
N TRP A 137 13.70 -16.75 -15.22
CA TRP A 137 13.79 -15.46 -14.54
C TRP A 137 12.42 -14.95 -14.10
N GLY A 138 12.39 -14.28 -12.95
CA GLY A 138 11.19 -13.59 -12.45
C GLY A 138 10.96 -12.25 -13.13
N ALA A 139 9.81 -11.65 -12.87
CA ALA A 139 9.39 -10.38 -13.47
C ALA A 139 10.44 -9.26 -13.31
N VAL A 140 11.04 -9.17 -12.12
CA VAL A 140 12.01 -8.11 -11.79
C VAL A 140 13.29 -8.23 -12.62
N GLU A 141 13.85 -9.43 -12.78
CA GLU A 141 15.08 -9.61 -13.58
C GLU A 141 14.81 -9.37 -15.06
N VAL A 142 13.67 -9.85 -15.56
CA VAL A 142 13.23 -9.62 -16.94
C VAL A 142 13.08 -8.12 -17.22
N LEU A 143 12.29 -7.40 -16.42
CA LEU A 143 12.05 -5.97 -16.62
C LEU A 143 13.32 -5.14 -16.50
N LYS A 144 14.19 -5.41 -15.51
CA LYS A 144 15.51 -4.77 -15.39
C LYS A 144 16.43 -5.04 -16.57
N SER A 145 16.22 -6.14 -17.29
CA SER A 145 17.02 -6.51 -18.46
C SER A 145 16.51 -5.87 -19.75
N ILE A 146 15.20 -5.61 -19.83
CA ILE A 146 14.54 -4.95 -20.97
C ILE A 146 14.70 -3.41 -20.89
N LEU A 147 14.39 -2.80 -19.75
CA LEU A 147 14.36 -1.34 -19.60
C LEU A 147 15.77 -0.73 -19.70
N PRO A 148 15.97 0.51 -20.18
CA PRO A 148 17.29 1.16 -20.20
C PRO A 148 17.99 1.20 -18.82
N GLU A 149 19.34 1.16 -18.76
CA GLU A 149 20.09 1.11 -17.49
C GLU A 149 20.00 2.40 -16.67
N ASP A 150 19.71 3.53 -17.33
CA ASP A 150 19.55 4.86 -16.74
C ASP A 150 18.11 5.16 -16.29
N GLN A 151 17.17 4.26 -16.57
CA GLN A 151 15.77 4.41 -16.18
C GLN A 151 15.47 3.64 -14.90
N ASP A 152 14.70 4.27 -14.00
CA ASP A 152 14.17 3.60 -12.81
C ASP A 152 13.34 2.39 -13.26
N SER A 153 13.84 1.19 -13.00
CA SER A 153 13.13 -0.03 -13.36
C SER A 153 11.73 -0.05 -12.70
N VAL A 154 10.67 -0.24 -13.51
CA VAL A 154 9.29 -0.41 -13.03
C VAL A 154 9.20 -1.73 -12.28
N THR A 155 9.65 -1.72 -11.04
CA THR A 155 9.80 -2.92 -10.21
C THR A 155 8.73 -3.02 -9.13
N SER A 156 7.99 -1.94 -8.88
CA SER A 156 6.91 -1.92 -7.91
C SER A 156 5.56 -1.87 -8.60
N TYR A 157 4.72 -2.86 -8.31
CA TYR A 157 3.30 -2.89 -8.63
C TYR A 157 2.51 -3.19 -7.34
N SER A 158 1.20 -2.98 -7.38
CA SER A 158 0.28 -3.41 -6.32
C SER A 158 -0.64 -4.48 -6.87
N LEU A 159 -0.89 -5.53 -6.08
CA LEU A 159 -1.87 -6.56 -6.41
C LEU A 159 -3.21 -6.23 -5.77
N ILE A 160 -4.26 -6.28 -6.58
CA ILE A 160 -5.65 -6.14 -6.16
C ILE A 160 -6.40 -7.34 -6.77
N GLY A 161 -6.46 -8.43 -6.02
CA GLY A 161 -7.04 -9.68 -6.51
C GLY A 161 -6.22 -10.21 -7.68
N HIS A 162 -6.88 -10.42 -8.83
CA HIS A 162 -6.24 -10.81 -10.09
C HIS A 162 -5.67 -9.63 -10.89
N ILE A 163 -5.74 -8.40 -10.37
CA ILE A 163 -5.25 -7.20 -11.07
C ILE A 163 -3.87 -6.80 -10.56
N ALA A 164 -2.91 -6.65 -11.47
CA ALA A 164 -1.67 -5.95 -11.20
C ALA A 164 -1.80 -4.48 -11.60
N HIS A 165 -1.69 -3.58 -10.63
CA HIS A 165 -1.74 -2.14 -10.82
C HIS A 165 -0.34 -1.53 -10.79
N VAL A 166 0.05 -0.90 -11.89
CA VAL A 166 1.31 -0.14 -12.04
C VAL A 166 1.05 1.36 -12.12
N ASN A 167 2.09 2.14 -11.83
CA ASN A 167 2.11 3.58 -12.01
C ASN A 167 3.33 3.95 -12.85
N LEU A 168 3.14 3.97 -14.17
CA LEU A 168 4.21 4.20 -15.14
C LEU A 168 4.52 5.70 -15.26
N ARG A 169 5.81 6.03 -15.16
CA ARG A 169 6.31 7.40 -15.41
C ARG A 169 6.51 7.63 -16.90
N SER A 170 6.50 8.91 -17.31
CA SER A 170 6.63 9.31 -18.72
C SER A 170 7.78 8.65 -19.48
N HIS A 171 8.96 8.51 -18.87
CA HIS A 171 10.16 7.94 -19.51
C HIS A 171 10.07 6.42 -19.78
N VAL A 172 9.16 5.69 -19.13
CA VAL A 172 8.94 4.25 -19.34
C VAL A 172 7.64 3.94 -20.09
N LEU A 173 6.86 4.95 -20.49
CA LEU A 173 5.57 4.74 -21.18
C LEU A 173 5.73 3.99 -22.52
N ASP A 174 6.85 4.20 -23.21
CA ASP A 174 7.21 3.48 -24.44
C ASP A 174 7.33 1.96 -24.25
N TYR A 175 7.50 1.50 -23.00
CA TYR A 175 7.62 0.09 -22.62
C TYR A 175 6.34 -0.46 -21.99
N LYS A 176 5.23 0.29 -21.95
CA LYS A 176 4.03 -0.11 -21.21
C LYS A 176 3.47 -1.48 -21.65
N SER A 177 3.51 -1.79 -22.95
CA SER A 177 3.04 -3.09 -23.49
C SER A 177 3.87 -4.25 -22.93
N VAL A 178 5.20 -4.19 -23.11
CA VAL A 178 6.10 -5.24 -22.62
C VAL A 178 6.08 -5.35 -21.10
N ILE A 179 5.93 -4.24 -20.37
CA ILE A 179 5.76 -4.26 -18.91
C ILE A 179 4.50 -5.03 -18.53
N GLY A 180 3.38 -4.72 -19.19
CA GLY A 180 2.11 -5.44 -19.01
C GLY A 180 2.28 -6.93 -19.24
N GLU A 181 2.78 -7.32 -20.40
CA GLU A 181 2.94 -8.73 -20.80
C GLU A 181 3.85 -9.50 -19.83
N VAL A 182 4.96 -8.91 -19.38
CA VAL A 182 5.85 -9.55 -18.41
C VAL A 182 5.17 -9.74 -17.06
N LEU A 183 4.41 -8.75 -16.58
CA LEU A 183 3.69 -8.89 -15.31
C LEU A 183 2.58 -9.94 -15.40
N LEU A 184 1.86 -9.99 -16.53
CA LEU A 184 0.83 -11.00 -16.79
C LEU A 184 1.41 -12.42 -16.81
N ASP A 185 2.57 -12.61 -17.46
CA ASP A 185 3.25 -13.91 -17.56
C ASP A 185 3.84 -14.40 -16.23
N LYS A 186 4.42 -13.46 -15.46
CA LYS A 186 5.33 -13.79 -14.34
C LYS A 186 4.69 -13.67 -12.97
N VAL A 187 3.63 -12.88 -12.82
CA VAL A 187 3.02 -12.65 -11.52
C VAL A 187 1.85 -13.61 -11.34
N LYS A 188 2.02 -14.58 -10.43
CA LYS A 188 1.03 -15.63 -10.19
C LYS A 188 -0.33 -15.05 -9.82
N GLY A 189 -1.39 -15.52 -10.50
CA GLY A 189 -2.78 -15.15 -10.23
C GLY A 189 -3.24 -13.86 -10.90
N VAL A 190 -2.33 -13.11 -11.54
CA VAL A 190 -2.69 -11.93 -12.32
C VAL A 190 -3.35 -12.35 -13.63
N LYS A 191 -4.47 -11.72 -13.96
CA LYS A 191 -5.17 -11.87 -15.24
C LYS A 191 -5.35 -10.55 -15.99
N THR A 192 -5.18 -9.43 -15.30
CA THR A 192 -5.33 -8.08 -15.85
C THR A 192 -4.21 -7.20 -15.32
N VAL A 193 -3.56 -6.44 -16.20
CA VAL A 193 -2.57 -5.43 -15.80
C VAL A 193 -3.09 -4.06 -16.16
N VAL A 194 -3.13 -3.15 -15.19
CA VAL A 194 -3.63 -1.80 -15.38
C VAL A 194 -2.57 -0.77 -15.01
N ASN A 195 -2.56 0.34 -15.74
CA ASN A 195 -1.76 1.51 -15.41
C ASN A 195 -2.67 2.64 -14.96
N LYS A 196 -2.28 3.31 -13.88
CA LYS A 196 -2.91 4.56 -13.47
C LYS A 196 -2.62 5.66 -14.49
N ILE A 197 -3.65 6.39 -14.88
CA ILE A 197 -3.50 7.64 -15.64
C ILE A 197 -3.70 8.85 -14.71
N ASP A 198 -2.96 9.93 -14.96
CA ASP A 198 -2.91 11.12 -14.08
C ASP A 198 -4.16 12.02 -14.18
N ILE A 199 -5.25 11.52 -14.77
CA ILE A 199 -6.54 12.21 -14.81
C ILE A 199 -7.35 11.77 -13.58
N ILE A 200 -7.47 12.67 -12.61
CA ILE A 200 -8.41 12.48 -11.48
C ILE A 200 -9.69 13.19 -11.90
N ASP A 201 -10.71 12.41 -12.24
CA ASP A 201 -12.07 12.92 -12.39
C ASP A 201 -12.96 12.38 -11.26
N SER A 202 -13.93 13.19 -10.85
CA SER A 202 -15.08 12.88 -9.98
C SER A 202 -14.97 13.04 -8.44
N LYS A 203 -16.16 13.32 -7.90
CA LYS A 203 -16.58 13.34 -6.48
C LYS A 203 -16.15 12.12 -5.66
N TYR A 204 -15.87 10.98 -6.31
CA TYR A 204 -15.53 9.71 -5.66
C TYR A 204 -14.04 9.37 -5.71
N ARG A 205 -13.20 10.23 -6.30
CA ARG A 205 -11.72 10.12 -6.30
C ARG A 205 -11.18 8.80 -6.88
N ASN A 206 -11.91 8.20 -7.81
CA ASN A 206 -11.43 7.04 -8.54
C ASN A 206 -10.33 7.50 -9.51
N PHE A 207 -9.20 6.78 -9.54
CA PHE A 207 -8.20 7.02 -10.57
C PHE A 207 -8.70 6.40 -11.86
N GLN A 208 -8.69 7.16 -12.95
CA GLN A 208 -8.84 6.52 -14.24
C GLN A 208 -7.63 5.60 -14.47
N MET A 209 -7.89 4.45 -15.09
CA MET A 209 -6.89 3.44 -15.37
C MET A 209 -7.03 3.00 -16.82
N GLU A 210 -5.89 2.79 -17.47
CA GLU A 210 -5.84 2.08 -18.75
C GLU A 210 -5.49 0.61 -18.49
N ILE A 211 -6.16 -0.30 -19.20
CA ILE A 211 -5.75 -1.71 -19.22
C ILE A 211 -4.57 -1.82 -20.17
N LEU A 212 -3.43 -2.30 -19.68
CA LEU A 212 -2.23 -2.54 -20.48
C LEU A 212 -2.33 -3.86 -21.25
N CYS A 213 -2.81 -4.91 -20.58
CA CYS A 213 -3.01 -6.24 -21.17
C CYS A 213 -3.88 -7.13 -20.26
N GLY A 214 -4.33 -8.26 -20.80
CA GLY A 214 -5.12 -9.25 -20.07
C GLY A 214 -6.64 -9.04 -20.24
N GLU A 215 -7.41 -9.62 -19.33
CA GLU A 215 -8.88 -9.59 -19.37
C GLU A 215 -9.42 -8.19 -19.03
N ASN A 216 -10.49 -7.75 -19.72
CA ASN A 216 -11.22 -6.54 -19.33
C ASN A 216 -12.19 -6.83 -18.18
N ASN A 217 -11.64 -7.14 -17.00
CA ASN A 217 -12.39 -7.46 -15.79
C ASN A 217 -11.83 -6.70 -14.59
N MET A 218 -12.58 -5.68 -14.14
CA MET A 218 -12.25 -4.84 -12.99
C MET A 218 -12.90 -5.31 -11.67
N ILE A 219 -13.73 -6.36 -11.70
CA ILE A 219 -14.35 -6.94 -10.51
C ILE A 219 -13.36 -7.83 -9.80
N VAL A 220 -12.90 -7.40 -8.63
CA VAL A 220 -11.87 -8.07 -7.85
C VAL A 220 -12.47 -8.72 -6.61
N GLU A 221 -11.82 -9.79 -6.18
CA GLU A 221 -11.96 -10.34 -4.82
C GLU A 221 -10.61 -10.24 -4.12
N VAL A 222 -10.60 -9.62 -2.95
CA VAL A 222 -9.39 -9.45 -2.13
C VAL A 222 -9.64 -9.95 -0.73
N ARG A 223 -8.60 -10.52 -0.12
CA ARG A 223 -8.61 -10.92 1.29
C ARG A 223 -7.71 -9.97 2.08
N GLU A 224 -8.27 -9.35 3.11
CA GLU A 224 -7.56 -8.45 4.03
C GLU A 224 -8.08 -8.70 5.45
N ASN A 225 -7.17 -8.90 6.42
CA ASN A 225 -7.50 -9.11 7.84
C ASN A 225 -8.66 -10.12 8.07
N HIS A 226 -8.56 -11.30 7.43
CA HIS A 226 -9.57 -12.36 7.46
C HIS A 226 -10.91 -12.06 6.78
N CYS A 227 -11.14 -10.82 6.34
CA CYS A 227 -12.31 -10.43 5.57
C CYS A 227 -12.08 -10.61 4.07
N ILE A 228 -13.16 -10.90 3.35
CA ILE A 228 -13.18 -10.98 1.89
C ILE A 228 -14.00 -9.80 1.37
N TYR A 229 -13.41 -9.02 0.48
CA TYR A 229 -14.05 -7.88 -0.16
C TYR A 229 -14.20 -8.14 -1.65
N THR A 230 -15.39 -7.84 -2.17
CA THR A 230 -15.67 -7.86 -3.61
C THR A 230 -16.13 -6.47 -4.06
N PHE A 231 -15.50 -5.95 -5.11
CA PHE A 231 -15.80 -4.63 -5.65
C PHE A 231 -15.28 -4.45 -7.08
N ASP A 232 -15.80 -3.44 -7.76
CA ASP A 232 -15.24 -2.96 -9.02
C ASP A 232 -14.11 -1.97 -8.73
N PHE A 233 -12.87 -2.35 -9.03
CA PHE A 233 -11.69 -1.52 -8.77
C PHE A 233 -11.67 -0.23 -9.61
N SER A 234 -12.44 -0.13 -10.69
CA SER A 234 -12.59 1.10 -11.47
C SER A 234 -13.52 2.13 -10.83
N LEU A 235 -14.39 1.69 -9.91
CA LEU A 235 -15.44 2.52 -9.31
C LEU A 235 -15.15 2.92 -7.86
N VAL A 236 -14.07 2.41 -7.25
CA VAL A 236 -13.79 2.62 -5.84
C VAL A 236 -12.32 2.93 -5.60
N TYR A 237 -12.03 3.64 -4.52
CA TYR A 237 -10.68 3.77 -3.99
C TYR A 237 -10.32 2.56 -3.14
N TRP A 238 -9.26 1.85 -3.50
CA TRP A 238 -8.66 0.76 -2.71
C TRP A 238 -7.14 0.90 -2.65
N ASN A 239 -6.56 0.72 -1.47
CA ASN A 239 -5.11 0.75 -1.26
C ASN A 239 -4.67 -0.37 -0.32
N PRO A 240 -4.10 -1.48 -0.85
CA PRO A 240 -3.74 -2.65 -0.03
C PRO A 240 -2.62 -2.34 0.99
N ARG A 241 -1.92 -1.21 0.86
CA ARG A 241 -0.87 -0.79 1.81
C ARG A 241 -1.42 -0.24 3.13
N LEU A 242 -2.74 -0.08 3.25
CA LEU A 242 -3.38 0.37 4.48
C LEU A 242 -3.82 -0.79 5.39
N CYS A 243 -3.67 -2.04 4.94
CA CYS A 243 -4.02 -3.25 5.71
C CYS A 243 -3.50 -3.23 7.16
N THR A 244 -2.23 -2.87 7.36
CA THR A 244 -1.60 -2.80 8.70
C THR A 244 -2.14 -1.65 9.55
N GLU A 245 -2.61 -0.58 8.91
CA GLU A 245 -3.25 0.54 9.62
C GLU A 245 -4.67 0.17 10.04
N HIS A 246 -5.41 -0.54 9.19
CA HIS A 246 -6.73 -1.08 9.56
C HIS A 246 -6.60 -2.07 10.73
N GLU A 247 -5.62 -2.97 10.68
CA GLU A 247 -5.32 -3.90 11.78
C GLU A 247 -5.01 -3.15 13.08
N ARG A 248 -4.16 -2.12 13.01
CA ARG A 248 -3.84 -1.26 14.16
C ARG A 248 -5.06 -0.58 14.78
N ILE A 249 -6.00 -0.11 13.97
CA ILE A 249 -7.25 0.47 14.50
C ILE A 249 -8.07 -0.61 15.20
N VAL A 250 -8.20 -1.80 14.61
CA VAL A 250 -8.93 -2.92 15.22
C VAL A 250 -8.29 -3.37 16.53
N GLU A 251 -6.96 -3.43 16.61
CA GLU A 251 -6.22 -3.76 17.84
C GLU A 251 -6.42 -2.75 18.99
N MET A 252 -6.88 -1.53 18.69
CA MET A 252 -7.22 -0.54 19.71
C MET A 252 -8.60 -0.77 20.33
N LEU A 253 -9.48 -1.50 19.64
CA LEU A 253 -10.85 -1.74 20.07
C LEU A 253 -10.92 -2.90 21.07
N LYS A 254 -11.80 -2.76 22.05
CA LYS A 254 -12.16 -3.81 23.00
C LYS A 254 -13.59 -4.29 22.73
N GLU A 255 -13.91 -5.45 23.28
CA GLU A 255 -15.29 -5.93 23.27
C GLU A 255 -16.21 -4.89 23.93
N GLY A 256 -17.29 -4.52 23.21
CA GLY A 256 -18.23 -3.48 23.64
C GLY A 256 -17.92 -2.07 23.14
N ASP A 257 -16.74 -1.81 22.56
CA ASP A 257 -16.44 -0.52 21.93
C ASP A 257 -17.25 -0.30 20.65
N ILE A 258 -17.44 0.96 20.29
CA ILE A 258 -18.21 1.38 19.11
C ILE A 258 -17.27 2.08 18.13
N LEU A 259 -17.24 1.64 16.88
CA LEU A 259 -16.46 2.27 15.81
C LEU A 259 -17.37 2.94 14.78
N TYR A 260 -17.15 4.24 14.57
CA TYR A 260 -17.73 5.00 13.46
C TYR A 260 -16.67 5.22 12.39
N ASP A 261 -16.84 4.59 11.22
CA ASP A 261 -16.02 4.90 10.05
C ASP A 261 -16.75 5.87 9.13
N VAL A 262 -16.36 7.15 9.19
CA VAL A 262 -16.98 8.25 8.46
C VAL A 262 -16.73 8.13 6.95
N CYS A 263 -15.70 7.41 6.52
CA CYS A 263 -15.28 7.30 5.12
C CYS A 263 -14.98 5.85 4.74
N ALA A 264 -15.91 4.94 5.01
CA ALA A 264 -15.75 3.48 4.95
C ALA A 264 -15.52 2.86 3.55
N GLY A 265 -15.62 3.66 2.48
CA GLY A 265 -15.30 3.23 1.11
C GLY A 265 -16.02 1.95 0.66
N VAL A 266 -15.23 0.91 0.38
CA VAL A 266 -15.68 -0.35 -0.26
C VAL A 266 -16.75 -1.12 0.53
N ILE A 267 -16.84 -0.89 1.85
CA ILE A 267 -17.87 -1.53 2.68
C ILE A 267 -19.28 -1.10 2.23
N LEU A 268 -19.43 0.12 1.72
CA LEU A 268 -20.72 0.74 1.37
C LEU A 268 -21.03 0.72 -0.14
N LEU A 269 -20.07 0.34 -1.00
CA LEU A 269 -20.06 0.73 -2.41
C LEU A 269 -20.85 -0.16 -3.38
N GLN A 270 -21.75 -1.02 -2.92
CA GLN A 270 -22.56 -1.85 -3.81
C GLN A 270 -24.04 -1.84 -3.43
N ARG A 271 -24.75 -0.78 -3.86
CA ARG A 271 -26.23 -0.63 -3.76
C ARG A 271 -26.77 -0.87 -2.33
N LYS A 272 -28.10 -0.87 -2.16
CA LYS A 272 -28.81 -0.85 -0.86
C LYS A 272 -28.42 -1.96 0.14
N SER A 273 -27.67 -2.99 -0.25
CA SER A 273 -27.48 -4.23 0.53
C SER A 273 -26.08 -4.45 1.11
N ALA A 274 -25.16 -3.48 1.09
CA ALA A 274 -23.82 -3.58 1.68
C ALA A 274 -23.20 -5.01 1.62
N PRO A 275 -23.05 -5.61 0.42
CA PRO A 275 -22.86 -7.06 0.26
C PRO A 275 -21.59 -7.60 0.92
N ASN A 276 -20.58 -6.76 1.14
CA ASN A 276 -19.38 -7.14 1.89
C ASN A 276 -19.69 -7.40 3.38
N VAL A 277 -20.69 -6.75 3.97
CA VAL A 277 -21.16 -6.98 5.35
C VAL A 277 -21.80 -8.37 5.46
N GLU A 278 -22.73 -8.68 4.55
CA GLU A 278 -23.40 -9.98 4.51
C GLU A 278 -22.41 -11.12 4.25
N ARG A 279 -21.51 -10.93 3.28
CA ARG A 279 -20.49 -11.93 2.92
C ARG A 279 -19.58 -12.30 4.07
N ASN A 280 -19.19 -11.30 4.87
CA ASN A 280 -18.34 -11.52 6.05
C ASN A 280 -19.14 -11.90 7.30
N LYS A 281 -20.47 -12.08 7.19
CA LYS A 281 -21.37 -12.50 8.28
C LYS A 281 -21.33 -11.56 9.49
N VAL A 282 -21.21 -10.26 9.24
CA VAL A 282 -21.13 -9.21 10.27
C VAL A 282 -22.34 -8.27 10.26
N SER A 283 -23.43 -8.65 9.60
CA SER A 283 -24.64 -7.83 9.48
C SER A 283 -25.26 -7.43 10.82
N SER A 284 -25.09 -8.24 11.87
CA SER A 284 -25.55 -7.91 13.23
C SER A 284 -24.71 -6.84 13.93
N TYR A 285 -23.50 -6.55 13.43
CA TYR A 285 -22.53 -5.66 14.06
C TYR A 285 -22.28 -4.37 13.26
N VAL A 286 -22.73 -4.32 11.99
CA VAL A 286 -22.43 -3.21 11.09
C VAL A 286 -23.70 -2.55 10.60
N GLN A 287 -23.82 -1.25 10.85
CA GLN A 287 -24.84 -0.40 10.25
C GLN A 287 -24.20 0.52 9.21
N ALA A 288 -24.70 0.42 7.97
CA ALA A 288 -24.16 1.09 6.80
C ALA A 288 -24.99 2.32 6.41
N TYR A 289 -24.32 3.45 6.15
CA TYR A 289 -24.96 4.70 5.72
C TYR A 289 -24.31 5.25 4.46
N ASN A 290 -25.11 5.61 3.46
CA ASN A 290 -24.63 6.33 2.28
C ASN A 290 -25.06 7.81 2.36
N LYS A 291 -24.38 8.57 3.21
CA LYS A 291 -24.66 9.98 3.49
C LYS A 291 -23.39 10.83 3.31
N ASP A 292 -23.56 12.14 3.21
CA ASP A 292 -22.42 13.06 3.35
C ASP A 292 -21.81 12.93 4.75
N ALA A 293 -20.48 13.01 4.83
CA ALA A 293 -19.74 12.82 6.07
C ALA A 293 -20.19 13.79 7.18
N ARG A 294 -20.47 15.05 6.85
CA ARG A 294 -20.92 16.04 7.84
C ARG A 294 -22.32 15.72 8.35
N ILE A 295 -23.23 15.39 7.43
CA ILE A 295 -24.61 14.99 7.76
C ILE A 295 -24.63 13.74 8.64
N PHE A 296 -23.76 12.76 8.35
CA PHE A 296 -23.62 11.55 9.16
C PHE A 296 -23.12 11.86 10.58
N ILE A 297 -22.12 12.75 10.71
CA ILE A 297 -21.60 13.19 12.01
C ILE A 297 -22.69 13.93 12.82
N GLU A 298 -23.30 14.93 12.20
CA GLU A 298 -24.22 15.87 12.87
C GLU A 298 -25.54 15.22 13.29
N ASN A 299 -25.95 14.14 12.63
CA ASN A 299 -27.20 13.44 12.92
C ASN A 299 -26.95 12.06 13.54
N ASP A 300 -26.44 11.11 12.78
CA ASP A 300 -26.39 9.70 13.18
C ASP A 300 -25.37 9.48 14.32
N VAL A 301 -24.14 9.97 14.16
CA VAL A 301 -23.09 9.87 15.20
C VAL A 301 -23.50 10.63 16.45
N LYS A 302 -24.01 11.86 16.31
CA LYS A 302 -24.55 12.65 17.44
C LYS A 302 -25.60 11.85 18.23
N ASN A 303 -26.62 11.35 17.55
CA ASN A 303 -27.73 10.65 18.20
C ASN A 303 -27.27 9.35 18.87
N HIS A 304 -26.37 8.59 18.23
CA HIS A 304 -25.86 7.36 18.82
C HIS A 304 -24.97 7.62 20.04
N ILE A 305 -24.17 8.69 20.05
CA ILE A 305 -23.40 9.11 21.22
C ILE A 305 -24.33 9.46 22.40
N LEU A 306 -25.37 10.27 22.16
CA LEU A 306 -26.38 10.63 23.16
C LEU A 306 -27.05 9.39 23.77
N LEU A 307 -27.54 8.48 22.93
CA LEU A 307 -28.17 7.23 23.37
C LEU A 307 -27.19 6.33 24.15
N SER A 308 -25.92 6.29 23.74
CA SER A 308 -24.89 5.51 24.42
C SER A 308 -24.58 6.06 25.81
N TRP A 309 -24.54 7.39 25.98
CA TRP A 309 -24.37 8.02 27.29
C TRP A 309 -25.58 7.84 28.21
N GLN A 310 -26.78 7.65 27.66
CA GLN A 310 -28.00 7.34 28.44
C GLN A 310 -28.09 5.87 28.85
N ASN A 311 -27.48 4.97 28.07
CA ASN A 311 -27.63 3.54 28.29
C ASN A 311 -26.52 3.00 29.19
N VAL A 312 -26.90 2.55 30.39
CA VAL A 312 -25.98 1.98 31.39
C VAL A 312 -25.11 0.85 30.81
N LYS A 313 -25.66 0.04 29.89
CA LYS A 313 -24.95 -1.07 29.24
C LYS A 313 -23.74 -0.61 28.42
N TYR A 314 -23.83 0.57 27.80
CA TYR A 314 -22.78 1.15 26.95
C TYR A 314 -22.01 2.27 27.65
N SER A 315 -22.28 2.52 28.94
CA SER A 315 -21.66 3.63 29.67
C SER A 315 -20.14 3.49 29.82
N GLU A 316 -19.62 2.27 29.77
CA GLU A 316 -18.19 1.97 29.82
C GLU A 316 -17.55 1.83 28.42
N SER A 317 -18.34 1.78 27.35
CA SER A 317 -17.85 1.64 25.98
C SER A 317 -17.03 2.86 25.55
N ILE A 318 -15.95 2.64 24.82
CA ILE A 318 -15.21 3.71 24.15
C ILE A 318 -15.75 3.87 22.74
N MET A 319 -16.02 5.11 22.35
CA MET A 319 -16.47 5.45 21.00
C MET A 319 -15.27 5.93 20.18
N HIS A 320 -14.94 5.20 19.13
CA HIS A 320 -13.88 5.52 18.18
C HIS A 320 -14.47 6.07 16.89
N ILE A 321 -13.91 7.14 16.36
CA ILE A 321 -14.33 7.77 15.10
C ILE A 321 -13.15 7.84 14.15
N THR A 322 -13.19 7.10 13.05
CA THR A 322 -12.14 7.11 12.02
C THR A 322 -12.56 7.94 10.82
N ILE A 323 -11.64 8.76 10.30
CA ILE A 323 -11.89 9.60 9.13
C ILE A 323 -10.75 9.41 8.13
N ASN A 324 -10.77 8.28 7.41
CA ASN A 324 -9.73 7.89 6.47
C ASN A 324 -9.90 8.52 5.07
N LEU A 325 -9.92 9.85 5.02
CA LEU A 325 -9.90 10.62 3.77
C LEU A 325 -8.80 11.69 3.79
N PRO A 326 -7.51 11.31 3.71
CA PRO A 326 -6.42 12.16 4.22
C PRO A 326 -6.21 13.52 3.54
N ALA A 327 -6.83 13.75 2.38
CA ALA A 327 -6.77 15.04 1.72
C ALA A 327 -7.79 16.06 2.27
N MET A 328 -8.89 15.58 2.87
CA MET A 328 -10.02 16.40 3.30
C MET A 328 -10.50 16.09 4.72
N ALA A 329 -10.05 15.01 5.35
CA ALA A 329 -10.58 14.52 6.61
C ALA A 329 -10.59 15.60 7.72
N VAL A 330 -9.53 16.41 7.79
CA VAL A 330 -9.43 17.52 8.74
C VAL A 330 -10.57 18.53 8.58
N THR A 331 -11.11 18.72 7.37
CA THR A 331 -12.21 19.66 7.11
C THR A 331 -13.57 19.20 7.64
N PHE A 332 -13.69 17.94 8.09
CA PHE A 332 -14.89 17.44 8.76
C PHE A 332 -14.83 17.64 10.28
N LEU A 333 -13.69 18.03 10.83
CA LEU A 333 -13.52 18.20 12.28
C LEU A 333 -14.42 19.30 12.85
N GLN A 334 -14.73 20.32 12.04
CA GLN A 334 -15.62 21.40 12.42
C GLN A 334 -17.04 20.90 12.76
N SER A 335 -17.48 19.77 12.18
CA SER A 335 -18.79 19.17 12.49
C SER A 335 -18.87 18.59 13.92
N PHE A 336 -17.76 18.44 14.64
CA PHE A 336 -17.78 18.05 16.06
C PHE A 336 -17.84 19.23 17.02
N VAL A 337 -17.55 20.45 16.55
CA VAL A 337 -17.48 21.64 17.40
C VAL A 337 -18.89 22.12 17.71
N GLY A 338 -19.26 22.13 18.99
CA GLY A 338 -20.62 22.49 19.39
C GLY A 338 -21.67 21.47 18.95
N LEU A 339 -21.27 20.20 18.77
CA LEU A 339 -22.17 19.12 18.37
C LEU A 339 -23.31 18.92 19.38
N PHE A 340 -23.07 19.18 20.67
CA PHE A 340 -24.06 19.06 21.73
C PHE A 340 -24.31 20.39 22.42
N THR A 341 -25.56 20.60 22.85
CA THR A 341 -25.87 21.72 23.75
C THR A 341 -25.35 21.44 25.15
N THR A 342 -25.13 22.50 25.92
CA THR A 342 -24.72 22.40 27.33
C THR A 342 -25.71 21.56 28.15
N GLU A 343 -27.01 21.68 27.87
CA GLU A 343 -28.09 20.93 28.51
C GLU A 343 -28.02 19.44 28.16
N GLU A 344 -27.85 19.11 26.88
CA GLU A 344 -27.66 17.72 26.41
C GLU A 344 -26.45 17.06 27.10
N MET A 345 -25.37 17.80 27.34
CA MET A 345 -24.18 17.25 27.99
C MET A 345 -24.34 17.06 29.51
N TYR A 346 -24.94 18.03 30.21
CA TYR A 346 -25.10 17.95 31.68
C TYR A 346 -26.21 17.02 32.14
N ALA A 347 -27.14 16.65 31.26
CA ALA A 347 -28.18 15.67 31.56
C ALA A 347 -27.63 14.26 31.83
N HIS A 348 -26.33 14.00 31.56
CA HIS A 348 -25.74 12.67 31.60
C HIS A 348 -24.38 12.67 32.32
N VAL A 349 -24.07 11.58 33.02
CA VAL A 349 -22.72 11.37 33.58
C VAL A 349 -21.84 10.77 32.48
N ILE A 350 -21.07 11.63 31.80
CA ILE A 350 -20.18 11.22 30.72
C ILE A 350 -18.91 10.58 31.33
N LYS A 351 -18.79 9.26 31.22
CA LYS A 351 -17.59 8.52 31.64
C LYS A 351 -16.49 8.58 30.58
N ASN A 352 -16.85 8.33 29.32
CA ASN A 352 -15.93 8.27 28.20
C ASN A 352 -16.34 9.26 27.10
N TYR A 353 -15.38 10.08 26.68
CA TYR A 353 -15.50 10.95 25.52
C TYR A 353 -15.02 10.23 24.25
N PRO A 354 -15.60 10.52 23.06
CA PRO A 354 -15.17 9.89 21.83
C PRO A 354 -13.71 10.19 21.47
N ILE A 355 -13.03 9.21 20.86
CA ILE A 355 -11.68 9.33 20.33
C ILE A 355 -11.77 9.45 18.81
N VAL A 356 -11.23 10.54 18.25
CA VAL A 356 -11.14 10.74 16.80
C VAL A 356 -9.76 10.31 16.31
N HIS A 357 -9.75 9.51 15.26
CA HIS A 357 -8.59 9.09 14.48
C HIS A 357 -8.69 9.73 13.08
N VAL A 358 -8.14 10.93 12.95
CA VAL A 358 -8.17 11.70 11.70
C VAL A 358 -6.87 11.51 10.92
N TYR A 359 -6.99 11.27 9.62
CA TYR A 359 -5.83 11.09 8.75
C TYR A 359 -5.55 12.36 7.95
N CYS A 360 -4.30 12.70 7.74
CA CYS A 360 -3.94 13.88 6.95
C CYS A 360 -2.66 13.69 6.13
N PHE A 361 -2.50 14.47 5.06
CA PHE A 361 -1.24 14.57 4.34
C PHE A 361 -0.45 15.80 4.79
N VAL A 362 0.82 15.59 5.13
CA VAL A 362 1.75 16.68 5.50
C VAL A 362 2.99 16.65 4.61
N LYS A 363 3.65 17.81 4.45
CA LYS A 363 4.85 17.98 3.63
C LYS A 363 5.90 18.77 4.39
N GLY A 364 7.14 18.30 4.40
CA GLY A 364 8.28 19.00 5.00
C GLY A 364 8.97 18.20 6.10
N ASP A 365 9.98 18.86 6.67
CA ASP A 365 10.76 18.35 7.78
C ASP A 365 9.96 18.59 9.08
N ASN A 366 9.72 17.54 9.87
CA ASN A 366 8.83 17.47 11.05
C ASN A 366 7.33 17.23 10.76
N PRO A 367 6.97 16.04 10.24
CA PRO A 367 5.59 15.70 9.93
C PRO A 367 4.66 15.65 11.15
N ASN A 368 5.17 15.34 12.35
CA ASN A 368 4.33 15.24 13.55
C ASN A 368 3.77 16.61 13.95
N ALA A 369 4.63 17.62 14.07
CA ALA A 369 4.20 18.97 14.43
C ALA A 369 3.26 19.59 13.38
N GLN A 370 3.53 19.31 12.09
CA GLN A 370 2.67 19.76 11.01
C GLN A 370 1.29 19.10 11.02
N ALA A 371 1.23 17.79 11.32
CA ALA A 371 -0.04 17.06 11.41
C ALA A 371 -0.89 17.59 12.56
N GLN A 372 -0.28 17.80 13.73
CA GLN A 372 -0.95 18.39 14.88
C GLN A 372 -1.50 19.77 14.53
N LYS A 373 -0.65 20.67 14.02
CA LYS A 373 -1.04 22.03 13.66
C LYS A 373 -2.20 22.04 12.66
N LEU A 374 -2.14 21.20 11.63
CA LEU A 374 -3.22 21.12 10.64
C LEU A 374 -4.55 20.67 11.26
N VAL A 375 -4.52 19.75 12.21
CA VAL A 375 -5.71 19.29 12.94
C VAL A 375 -6.23 20.39 13.86
N GLU A 376 -5.37 21.05 14.63
CA GLU A 376 -5.74 22.15 15.53
C GLU A 376 -6.36 23.32 14.76
N GLU A 377 -5.79 23.70 13.62
CA GLU A 377 -6.32 24.77 12.76
C GLU A 377 -7.72 24.46 12.20
N ASN A 378 -7.99 23.20 11.82
CA ASN A 378 -9.29 22.81 11.28
C ASN A 378 -10.33 22.48 12.36
N LEU A 379 -9.88 22.07 13.55
CA LEU A 379 -10.74 21.84 14.70
C LEU A 379 -11.07 23.16 15.40
N GLY A 380 -10.17 24.14 15.35
CA GLY A 380 -10.26 25.41 16.08
C GLY A 380 -9.86 25.32 17.55
N TYR A 381 -9.23 24.23 17.99
CA TYR A 381 -8.80 23.99 19.37
C TYR A 381 -7.40 23.40 19.41
N TYR A 382 -6.63 23.78 20.45
CA TYR A 382 -5.36 23.13 20.73
C TYR A 382 -5.58 21.73 21.30
N LEU A 383 -4.76 20.76 20.89
CA LEU A 383 -4.89 19.37 21.31
C LEU A 383 -4.15 19.06 22.62
N THR A 384 -3.59 20.05 23.34
CA THR A 384 -2.70 19.90 24.51
C THR A 384 -2.87 18.60 25.30
N ASP A 385 -3.88 18.51 26.16
CA ASP A 385 -4.13 17.35 27.02
C ASP A 385 -5.02 16.29 26.35
N ASN A 386 -5.63 16.63 25.22
CA ASN A 386 -6.54 15.76 24.47
C ASN A 386 -5.82 14.86 23.46
N LEU A 387 -4.58 15.18 23.10
CA LEU A 387 -3.78 14.44 22.13
C LEU A 387 -3.41 13.07 22.72
N LYS A 388 -3.77 12.01 22.00
CA LYS A 388 -3.41 10.63 22.37
C LYS A 388 -2.17 10.18 21.62
N GLU A 389 -2.12 10.40 20.31
CA GLU A 389 -1.03 9.91 19.47
C GLU A 389 -0.93 10.69 18.16
N ILE A 390 0.28 10.81 17.62
CA ILE A 390 0.53 11.17 16.23
C ILE A 390 1.36 10.06 15.61
N PHE A 391 0.83 9.43 14.57
CA PHE A 391 1.42 8.25 13.97
C PHE A 391 1.73 8.46 12.48
N LEU A 392 2.92 8.04 12.04
CA LEU A 392 3.31 8.01 10.64
C LEU A 392 2.76 6.73 9.99
N VAL A 393 1.66 6.86 9.25
CA VAL A 393 1.00 5.72 8.58
C VAL A 393 1.85 5.22 7.41
N ARG A 394 2.28 6.13 6.53
CA ARG A 394 3.15 5.79 5.38
C ARG A 394 3.76 7.01 4.72
N ASN A 395 4.89 6.77 4.05
CA ASN A 395 5.42 7.69 3.04
C ASN A 395 4.55 7.62 1.77
N VAL A 396 4.10 8.78 1.29
CA VAL A 396 3.21 8.89 0.11
C VAL A 396 4.01 9.17 -1.15
N SER A 397 4.91 10.14 -1.06
CA SER A 397 5.87 10.52 -2.09
C SER A 397 7.07 11.18 -1.43
N THR A 398 8.07 11.57 -2.20
CA THR A 398 9.19 12.40 -1.70
C THR A 398 8.63 13.60 -0.94
N ASN A 399 9.06 13.76 0.32
CA ASN A 399 8.66 14.85 1.21
C ASN A 399 7.14 14.97 1.45
N LYS A 400 6.38 13.86 1.36
CA LYS A 400 4.95 13.83 1.68
C LYS A 400 4.61 12.58 2.49
N ASN A 401 4.07 12.79 3.68
CA ASN A 401 3.68 11.73 4.60
C ASN A 401 2.18 11.69 4.80
N MET A 402 1.64 10.48 4.99
CA MET A 402 0.31 10.26 5.53
C MET A 402 0.44 10.04 7.03
N MET A 403 -0.23 10.89 7.80
CA MET A 403 -0.21 10.87 9.26
C MET A 403 -1.60 10.54 9.78
N ARG A 404 -1.67 9.93 10.96
CA ARG A 404 -2.88 9.83 11.77
C ARG A 404 -2.68 10.63 13.04
N VAL A 405 -3.65 11.46 13.40
CA VAL A 405 -3.71 12.15 14.68
C VAL A 405 -4.89 11.59 15.45
N SER A 406 -4.60 11.02 16.61
CA SER A 406 -5.59 10.45 17.52
C SER A 406 -5.78 11.39 18.71
N PHE A 407 -7.00 11.83 18.99
CA PHE A 407 -7.28 12.73 20.10
C PHE A 407 -8.70 12.57 20.65
N VAL A 408 -8.93 13.00 21.89
CA VAL A 408 -10.23 12.95 22.56
C VAL A 408 -11.05 14.19 22.23
N LEU A 409 -12.32 14.01 21.85
CA LEU A 409 -13.30 15.09 21.75
C LEU A 409 -13.83 15.44 23.14
N ASN A 410 -13.07 16.27 23.87
CA ASN A 410 -13.45 16.66 25.22
C ASN A 410 -14.68 17.58 25.25
N GLN A 411 -15.14 17.89 26.48
CA GLN A 411 -16.30 18.74 26.71
C GLN A 411 -16.22 20.10 26.01
N ASN A 412 -15.06 20.74 25.99
CA ASN A 412 -14.92 22.09 25.42
C ASN A 412 -15.13 22.10 23.91
N VAL A 413 -14.62 21.09 23.21
CA VAL A 413 -14.83 20.93 21.76
C VAL A 413 -16.31 20.64 21.48
N LEU A 414 -16.86 19.64 22.17
CA LEU A 414 -18.23 19.17 21.92
C LEU A 414 -19.32 20.20 22.24
N SER A 415 -19.10 21.08 23.23
CA SER A 415 -20.00 22.19 23.57
C SER A 415 -19.69 23.50 22.83
N GLY A 416 -18.59 23.56 22.07
CA GLY A 416 -18.16 24.78 21.38
C GLY A 416 -17.66 25.90 22.31
N ASN A 417 -17.29 25.56 23.55
CA ASN A 417 -16.83 26.51 24.57
C ASN A 417 -15.53 27.22 24.16
N THR A 418 -15.31 28.44 24.61
CA THR A 418 -14.13 29.26 24.26
C THR A 418 -12.83 28.76 24.89
N ILE A 419 -12.90 27.97 25.97
CA ILE A 419 -11.74 27.41 26.65
C ILE A 419 -10.99 26.44 25.72
N GLY A 420 -9.72 26.77 25.42
CA GLY A 420 -8.87 25.96 24.56
C GLY A 420 -9.03 26.23 23.05
N LYS A 421 -9.88 27.18 22.66
CA LYS A 421 -9.94 27.63 21.25
C LYS A 421 -8.62 28.24 20.82
N CYS A 422 -8.24 27.99 19.57
CA CYS A 422 -7.18 28.73 18.92
C CYS A 422 -7.66 30.17 18.70
N SER A 423 -6.92 31.17 19.21
CA SER A 423 -7.28 32.58 19.03
C SER A 423 -7.25 32.95 17.55
N THR A 424 -8.37 33.42 17.01
CA THR A 424 -8.45 34.00 15.67
C THR A 424 -8.15 35.50 15.76
N ASN A 425 -6.96 35.93 15.34
CA ASN A 425 -6.72 37.16 14.54
C ASN A 425 -5.21 37.44 14.29
N LEU A 426 -4.91 37.67 13.00
CA LEU A 426 -4.09 38.71 12.37
C LEU A 426 -2.70 39.05 12.95
N THR A 427 -1.71 39.02 12.05
CA THR A 427 -0.50 39.85 12.02
C THR A 427 -0.14 40.58 13.32
N GLU A 428 0.81 40.04 14.08
CA GLU A 428 1.99 40.75 14.59
C GLU A 428 2.80 39.80 15.49
N GLU A 429 4.13 39.94 15.41
CA GLU A 429 5.09 39.23 16.25
C GLU A 429 4.92 39.60 17.73
N SER A 430 4.95 38.61 18.63
CA SER A 430 5.41 38.82 20.02
C SER A 430 5.72 37.49 20.72
N PRO A 431 6.70 37.43 21.64
CA PRO A 431 7.47 36.23 21.94
C PRO A 431 6.92 35.47 23.16
N PHE A 432 7.03 34.14 23.13
CA PHE A 432 6.90 33.34 24.35
C PHE A 432 8.05 32.33 24.44
N GLU A 433 8.98 32.60 25.36
CA GLU A 433 10.01 31.66 25.79
C GLU A 433 9.38 30.50 26.59
N PRO A 434 9.82 29.24 26.38
CA PRO A 434 9.34 28.12 27.18
C PRO A 434 10.05 28.06 28.54
N SER A 435 9.25 28.12 29.60
CA SER A 435 9.68 27.95 30.99
C SER A 435 10.22 26.53 31.25
N LYS A 436 11.49 26.43 31.65
CA LYS A 436 12.12 25.20 32.16
C LYS A 436 11.61 24.89 33.58
N LYS A 437 10.89 23.78 33.77
CA LYS A 437 10.79 23.14 35.09
C LYS A 437 11.85 22.04 35.24
N LYS A 438 12.62 22.20 36.31
CA LYS A 438 13.76 21.38 36.77
C LYS A 438 13.36 19.92 37.03
N PHE A 439 14.11 18.97 36.46
CA PHE A 439 14.35 17.69 37.11
C PHE A 439 15.75 17.73 37.74
N ARG A 440 15.79 17.49 39.05
CA ARG A 440 16.98 17.46 39.91
C ARG A 440 17.49 16.02 39.93
N LEU A 441 18.66 15.76 39.36
CA LEU A 441 19.39 14.51 39.59
C LEU A 441 20.77 14.83 40.17
N LEU A 442 21.13 14.08 41.21
CA LEU A 442 22.20 14.34 42.16
C LEU A 442 23.60 14.37 41.53
N ARG A 443 24.45 15.27 42.03
CA ARG A 443 25.90 15.26 41.80
C ARG A 443 26.57 14.34 42.82
N MET A 444 27.41 13.43 42.33
CA MET A 444 28.58 12.95 43.08
C MET A 444 29.81 12.96 42.17
N GLY A 445 30.89 13.60 42.66
CA GLY A 445 32.28 13.23 42.39
C GLY A 445 32.93 13.64 41.07
N LYS A 446 33.68 14.74 41.06
CA LYS A 446 34.87 14.90 40.19
C LYS A 446 36.05 14.17 40.83
N GLN A 447 36.77 13.34 40.07
CA GLN A 447 38.21 13.17 40.22
C GLN A 447 38.91 13.14 38.86
N LYS A 448 40.11 13.74 38.84
CA LYS A 448 40.98 14.06 37.70
C LYS A 448 41.96 12.92 37.38
N GLY A 449 42.44 12.92 36.13
CA GLY A 449 43.69 12.31 35.67
C GLY A 449 43.46 11.21 34.62
N THR A 450 44.16 11.10 33.48
CA THR A 450 45.42 11.69 32.99
C THR A 450 45.49 11.62 31.45
N ASN A 451 46.41 12.42 30.88
CA ASN A 451 46.72 12.66 29.46
C ASN A 451 47.01 11.44 28.58
N LYS A 452 46.78 11.58 27.25
CA LYS A 452 47.84 11.51 26.21
C LYS A 452 47.39 12.01 24.82
N HIS A 453 48.31 12.74 24.18
CA HIS A 453 48.25 13.44 22.89
C HIS A 453 48.16 12.53 21.64
N LYS A 454 47.62 13.04 20.51
CA LYS A 454 48.36 13.63 19.36
C LYS A 454 47.45 13.91 18.16
N ALA A 455 47.66 15.08 17.55
CA ALA A 455 47.11 15.49 16.25
C ALA A 455 47.96 14.95 15.08
N VAL A 456 47.41 14.91 13.86
CA VAL A 456 47.93 15.59 12.63
C VAL A 456 47.02 15.37 11.39
N LYS A 457 46.89 16.50 10.66
CA LYS A 457 46.34 16.94 9.34
C LYS A 457 46.13 15.98 8.14
N ASN A 458 45.20 16.39 7.26
CA ASN A 458 45.36 16.69 5.79
C ASN A 458 44.02 17.26 5.24
N VAL A 459 43.86 18.54 4.85
CA VAL A 459 44.17 19.24 3.57
C VAL A 459 43.74 18.50 2.30
N PHE A 460 42.71 18.99 1.59
CA PHE A 460 42.79 19.48 0.20
C PHE A 460 41.54 20.30 -0.19
N LYS A 461 41.77 21.48 -0.76
CA LYS A 461 40.81 22.43 -1.34
C LYS A 461 41.08 22.43 -2.85
N VAL A 462 40.07 22.14 -3.68
CA VAL A 462 40.10 22.48 -5.13
C VAL A 462 38.73 23.02 -5.53
N ALA A 463 38.66 24.33 -5.75
CA ALA A 463 37.57 24.98 -6.44
C ALA A 463 37.90 25.01 -7.93
N GLY A 464 37.14 24.27 -8.75
CA GLY A 464 37.24 24.30 -10.21
C GLY A 464 36.12 25.14 -10.83
N ALA A 465 36.45 26.00 -11.78
CA ALA A 465 35.55 26.90 -12.51
C ALA A 465 34.31 26.25 -13.18
N LYS A 466 34.22 24.91 -13.23
CA LYS A 466 33.01 24.16 -13.66
C LYS A 466 31.84 24.28 -12.66
N SER A 467 32.10 24.52 -11.37
CA SER A 467 31.07 24.61 -10.32
C SER A 467 30.17 25.86 -10.45
N LEU A 468 30.72 26.97 -10.94
CA LEU A 468 29.96 28.21 -11.15
C LEU A 468 29.03 28.11 -12.38
N LYS A 469 29.47 27.49 -13.49
CA LYS A 469 28.63 27.26 -14.67
C LYS A 469 27.46 26.29 -14.38
N LEU A 470 27.67 25.27 -13.55
CA LEU A 470 26.61 24.37 -13.09
C LEU A 470 25.61 25.07 -12.17
N LYS A 471 26.06 25.96 -11.27
CA LYS A 471 25.17 26.79 -10.45
C LYS A 471 24.34 27.77 -11.29
N HIS A 472 24.93 28.42 -12.30
CA HIS A 472 24.18 29.31 -13.20
C HIS A 472 23.15 28.58 -14.06
N LYS A 473 23.48 27.40 -14.62
CA LYS A 473 22.51 26.54 -15.33
C LYS A 473 21.39 26.05 -14.41
N ALA A 474 21.70 25.61 -13.19
CA ALA A 474 20.70 25.18 -12.21
C ALA A 474 19.75 26.33 -11.80
N LYS A 475 20.27 27.55 -11.65
CA LYS A 475 19.45 28.73 -11.34
C LYS A 475 18.55 29.14 -12.51
N ALA A 476 19.02 29.00 -13.75
CA ALA A 476 18.23 29.24 -14.96
C ALA A 476 17.10 28.20 -15.15
N VAL A 477 17.39 26.91 -14.90
CA VAL A 477 16.38 25.83 -14.95
C VAL A 477 15.32 26.01 -13.87
N SER A 478 15.71 26.43 -12.65
CA SER A 478 14.75 26.76 -11.59
C SER A 478 13.85 27.95 -11.96
N GLY A 479 14.39 28.96 -12.64
CA GLY A 479 13.61 30.09 -13.15
C GLY A 479 12.63 29.69 -14.26
N GLN A 480 13.04 28.82 -15.19
CA GLN A 480 12.16 28.29 -16.25
C GLN A 480 11.04 27.41 -15.67
N LEU A 481 11.34 26.57 -14.67
CA LEU A 481 10.36 25.73 -13.99
C LEU A 481 9.31 26.57 -13.24
N LYS A 482 9.72 27.67 -12.58
CA LYS A 482 8.78 28.62 -11.96
C LYS A 482 7.85 29.25 -12.99
N LYS A 483 8.38 29.70 -14.14
CA LYS A 483 7.56 30.25 -15.24
C LYS A 483 6.58 29.23 -15.82
N LEU A 484 7.01 27.97 -15.96
CA LEU A 484 6.15 26.89 -16.46
C LEU A 484 5.01 26.58 -15.48
N ASN A 485 5.31 26.55 -14.17
CA ASN A 485 4.29 26.36 -13.14
C ASN A 485 3.29 27.53 -13.08
N GLU A 486 3.75 28.77 -13.27
CA GLU A 486 2.87 29.95 -13.35
C GLU A 486 1.95 29.90 -14.58
N MET A 487 2.47 29.49 -15.74
CA MET A 487 1.67 29.31 -16.97
C MET A 487 0.66 28.17 -16.83
N ASN A 488 1.04 27.07 -16.20
CA ASN A 488 0.11 25.97 -15.92
C ASN A 488 -0.99 26.42 -14.96
N ARG A 489 -0.66 27.18 -13.90
CA ARG A 489 -1.66 27.73 -12.97
C ARG A 489 -2.67 28.62 -13.69
N LYS A 490 -2.20 29.53 -14.57
CA LYS A 490 -3.08 30.40 -15.37
C LYS A 490 -3.98 29.62 -16.34
N LYS A 491 -3.46 28.59 -16.99
CA LYS A 491 -4.27 27.72 -17.87
C LYS A 491 -5.32 26.94 -17.08
N THR A 492 -5.00 26.48 -15.87
CA THR A 492 -5.97 25.83 -14.99
C THR A 492 -7.06 26.80 -14.56
N GLU A 493 -6.71 28.02 -14.16
CA GLU A 493 -7.67 29.09 -13.82
C GLU A 493 -8.59 29.44 -15.01
N GLU A 494 -8.06 29.47 -16.23
CA GLU A 494 -8.82 29.72 -17.46
C GLU A 494 -9.82 28.59 -17.77
N VAL A 495 -9.38 27.33 -17.66
CA VAL A 495 -10.24 26.15 -17.87
C VAL A 495 -11.34 26.07 -16.80
N ASP A 496 -11.01 26.34 -15.54
CA ASP A 496 -12.00 26.37 -14.45
C ASP A 496 -13.04 27.48 -14.67
N GLY A 497 -12.61 28.65 -15.18
CA GLY A 497 -13.51 29.73 -15.60
C GLY A 497 -14.45 29.33 -16.73
N GLN A 498 -13.94 28.67 -17.78
CA GLN A 498 -14.77 28.14 -18.87
C GLN A 498 -15.78 27.09 -18.39
N LEU A 499 -15.39 26.25 -17.44
CA LEU A 499 -16.26 25.22 -16.86
C LEU A 499 -17.38 25.83 -16.01
N ALA A 500 -17.07 26.87 -15.23
CA ALA A 500 -18.07 27.61 -14.44
C ALA A 500 -19.08 28.33 -15.35
N ASP A 501 -18.62 28.91 -16.46
CA ASP A 501 -19.48 29.59 -17.42
C ASP A 501 -20.39 28.61 -18.18
N LEU A 502 -19.86 27.44 -18.57
CA LEU A 502 -20.65 26.36 -19.16
C LEU A 502 -21.73 25.84 -18.19
N ARG A 503 -21.38 25.70 -16.91
CA ARG A 503 -22.34 25.27 -15.86
C ARG A 503 -23.45 26.28 -15.67
N THR A 504 -23.14 27.58 -15.75
CA THR A 504 -24.13 28.65 -15.65
C THR A 504 -25.09 28.64 -16.85
N ARG A 505 -24.57 28.43 -18.06
CA ARG A 505 -25.38 28.29 -19.29
C ARG A 505 -26.30 27.06 -19.24
N LEU A 506 -25.82 25.93 -18.73
CA LEU A 506 -26.63 24.73 -18.56
C LEU A 506 -27.78 24.94 -17.56
N LEU A 507 -27.53 25.64 -16.44
CA LEU A 507 -28.56 25.96 -15.45
C LEU A 507 -29.62 26.92 -16.00
N GLN A 508 -29.24 27.86 -16.87
CA GLN A 508 -30.20 28.76 -17.53
C GLN A 508 -31.08 28.02 -18.54
N ASN A 509 -30.54 27.02 -19.26
CA ASN A 509 -31.32 26.21 -20.20
C ASN A 509 -32.35 25.31 -19.50
N VAL A 510 -32.01 24.72 -18.34
CA VAL A 510 -32.93 23.86 -17.55
C VAL A 510 -34.13 24.66 -17.02
N SER A 511 -33.92 25.92 -16.63
CA SER A 511 -35.01 26.80 -16.16
C SER A 511 -36.03 27.10 -17.27
N SER A 512 -35.59 27.18 -18.53
CA SER A 512 -36.45 27.48 -19.68
C SER A 512 -37.27 26.29 -20.20
N GLU A 513 -36.82 25.06 -19.95
CA GLU A 513 -37.58 23.84 -20.27
C GLU A 513 -38.58 23.44 -19.18
N GLY A 514 -38.29 23.76 -17.91
CA GLY A 514 -39.19 23.52 -16.77
C GLY A 514 -40.51 24.28 -16.84
N GLU A 515 -40.51 25.51 -17.37
CA GLU A 515 -41.73 26.33 -17.51
C GLU A 515 -42.64 25.87 -18.66
N LYS A 516 -42.10 25.21 -19.69
CA LYS A 516 -42.90 24.67 -20.81
C LYS A 516 -43.61 23.37 -20.44
N ASN A 517 -43.06 22.56 -19.54
CA ASN A 517 -43.67 21.29 -19.12
C ASN A 517 -44.70 21.46 -17.99
N ASN A 518 -44.58 22.47 -17.13
CA ASN A 518 -45.54 22.72 -16.04
C ASN A 518 -46.92 23.21 -16.50
N LYS A 519 -47.06 23.72 -17.74
CA LYS A 519 -48.38 24.07 -18.31
C LYS A 519 -49.15 22.90 -18.91
N LYS A 520 -48.52 21.73 -19.09
CA LYS A 520 -49.18 20.53 -19.66
C LYS A 520 -49.67 19.50 -18.63
N CYS A 521 -49.22 19.55 -17.38
CA CYS A 521 -49.61 18.60 -16.34
C CYS A 521 -50.71 19.10 -15.37
N ALA A 522 -51.23 20.32 -15.53
CA ALA A 522 -52.24 20.89 -14.62
C ALA A 522 -53.69 20.46 -14.93
N VAL A 523 -53.90 19.54 -15.88
CA VAL A 523 -55.19 18.93 -16.16
C VAL A 523 -55.01 17.43 -15.95
N ILE A 524 -55.85 16.82 -15.09
CA ILE A 524 -55.83 15.42 -14.64
C ILE A 524 -55.10 15.22 -13.29
N ILE A 525 -55.82 15.50 -12.20
CA ILE A 525 -56.19 14.55 -11.12
C ILE A 525 -56.86 15.39 -10.01
N LYS A 526 -58.20 15.36 -10.00
CA LYS A 526 -59.02 15.56 -8.80
C LYS A 526 -59.33 14.18 -8.23
N GLU A 527 -59.46 14.13 -6.90
CA GLU A 527 -60.03 13.05 -6.08
C GLU A 527 -59.14 11.82 -5.81
N THR A 528 -58.50 11.80 -4.64
CA THR A 528 -58.89 10.95 -3.48
C THR A 528 -57.88 11.14 -2.34
N LYS A 529 -58.37 11.44 -1.13
CA LYS A 529 -57.61 11.41 0.13
C LYS A 529 -57.72 10.01 0.74
N PRO A 530 -56.66 9.53 1.41
CA PRO A 530 -56.84 9.12 2.80
C PRO A 530 -55.76 9.68 3.74
N ASP A 531 -56.13 9.73 5.01
CA ASP A 531 -55.42 10.31 6.13
C ASP A 531 -54.08 9.60 6.45
N ILE A 532 -53.09 10.38 6.90
CA ILE A 532 -51.79 9.91 7.38
C ILE A 532 -51.61 10.38 8.83
N GLU A 533 -51.63 9.43 9.76
CA GLU A 533 -51.11 9.57 11.13
C GLU A 533 -49.59 9.30 11.17
N PRO A 534 -48.85 9.83 12.17
CA PRO A 534 -47.38 9.80 12.17
C PRO A 534 -46.80 8.46 12.64
N VAL A 535 -46.23 7.71 11.69
CA VAL A 535 -45.47 6.45 11.91
C VAL A 535 -44.06 6.75 12.45
N ALA A 536 -43.98 7.21 13.70
CA ALA A 536 -42.69 7.40 14.41
C ALA A 536 -42.47 6.39 15.55
N SER A 537 -43.50 5.65 15.96
CA SER A 537 -43.46 4.78 17.15
C SER A 537 -43.12 3.31 16.85
N GLU A 538 -43.40 2.80 15.65
CA GLU A 538 -43.31 1.35 15.36
C GLU A 538 -41.89 0.87 14.99
N THR A 539 -41.04 1.79 14.53
CA THR A 539 -39.64 1.49 14.20
C THR A 539 -38.78 1.32 15.48
N LEU A 540 -39.18 1.95 16.58
CA LEU A 540 -38.49 1.88 17.87
C LEU A 540 -38.72 0.55 18.59
N THR A 541 -39.90 -0.05 18.47
CA THR A 541 -40.22 -1.33 19.14
C THR A 541 -39.53 -2.52 18.46
N LYS A 542 -39.37 -2.49 17.12
CA LYS A 542 -38.68 -3.56 16.38
C LYS A 542 -37.17 -3.65 16.64
N LEU A 543 -36.55 -2.58 17.16
CA LEU A 543 -35.14 -2.59 17.57
C LEU A 543 -34.90 -3.32 18.91
N CYS A 544 -35.92 -3.44 19.76
CA CYS A 544 -35.82 -4.18 21.04
C CYS A 544 -36.04 -5.69 20.88
N GLU A 545 -36.75 -6.14 19.84
CA GLU A 545 -37.14 -7.56 19.69
C GLU A 545 -36.22 -8.39 18.79
N MET A 546 -35.27 -7.77 18.08
CA MET A 546 -34.33 -8.48 17.19
C MET A 546 -32.98 -8.88 17.84
N GLN A 547 -32.85 -8.79 19.16
CA GLN A 547 -31.63 -9.19 19.90
C GLN A 547 -31.89 -10.11 21.10
N MET A 548 -32.85 -11.03 20.98
CA MET A 548 -32.86 -12.26 21.80
C MET A 548 -32.35 -13.45 21.00
#